data_AF-U4L5W3-F1
#
_entry.id   AF-U4L5W3-F1
#
_cell.length_a   1.000
_cell.length_b   1.000
_cell.length_c   1.000
_cell.angle_alpha   90.00
_cell.angle_beta   90.00
_cell.angle_gamma   90.00
#
_symmetry.space_group_name_H-M   'P 1'
#
loop_
_entity.id
_entity.type
_entity.pdbx_description
1 polymer ?
#
loop_
_entity_poly.entity_id
_entity_poly.type
_entity_poly.pdbx_seq_one_letter_code
_entity_poly.pdbx_strand_id
1 'polypeptide(L)'
;MAQRLHKKLWGDEVATPVDPYTRRIEQPVIPEEEINRENYVEALDARELPVLGLDVPLGTWEMDSFIPTTTLTETVAIHRAVHQAFVEVTEGVEPAEPAVESAEESQPQWLEDGLSGQGWVQTPVENLDVKFAIVKRILQLTGQKVPDATTSRAKTIADILEPLITRPKPKKLAEELAMVDELVALPNVKLHPTKVRRSDKERVIGRALPRHEEHDHVYEGIDVRVKPFKGHVTFKRT
;
A
#
# COMPACT_ATOMS: atom_id res chain seq x y z
N MET A 1 47.50 49.08 19.76
CA MET A 1 47.22 49.30 18.31
C MET A 1 46.29 48.25 17.70
N ALA A 2 46.33 46.97 18.12
CA ALA A 2 45.51 45.90 17.53
C ALA A 2 43.98 46.07 17.65
N GLN A 3 43.49 46.63 18.76
CA GLN A 3 42.04 46.79 19.00
C GLN A 3 41.36 47.81 18.06
N ARG A 4 42.11 48.80 17.54
CA ARG A 4 41.58 49.78 16.58
C ARG A 4 41.41 49.20 15.18
N LEU A 5 42.23 48.22 14.79
CA LEU A 5 42.09 47.53 13.50
C LEU A 5 40.93 46.54 13.51
N HIS A 6 40.75 45.80 14.61
CA HIS A 6 39.63 44.87 14.74
C HIS A 6 38.28 45.58 14.64
N LYS A 7 38.15 46.74 15.28
CA LYS A 7 36.94 47.57 15.24
C LYS A 7 36.65 48.17 13.86
N LYS A 8 37.68 48.43 13.06
CA LYS A 8 37.56 48.98 11.70
C LYS A 8 37.26 47.91 10.64
N LEU A 9 37.63 46.67 10.91
CA LEU A 9 37.43 45.53 10.01
C LEU A 9 36.12 44.78 10.28
N TRP A 10 35.65 44.73 11.55
CA TRP A 10 34.51 43.88 11.92
C TRP A 10 33.29 44.58 12.54
N GLY A 11 33.35 45.88 12.87
CA GLY A 11 32.18 46.61 13.41
C GLY A 11 31.68 46.11 14.77
N ASP A 12 31.10 47.01 15.58
CA ASP A 12 30.47 46.66 16.85
C ASP A 12 28.96 46.49 16.64
N GLU A 13 28.50 45.43 15.95
CA GLU A 13 27.08 45.06 15.95
C GLU A 13 26.94 43.54 15.89
N VAL A 14 26.90 42.89 17.06
CA VAL A 14 26.31 41.56 17.16
C VAL A 14 24.80 41.74 17.11
N ALA A 15 24.27 41.96 15.90
CA ALA A 15 22.89 41.64 15.62
C ALA A 15 22.78 40.12 15.71
N THR A 16 22.12 39.61 16.76
CA THR A 16 21.70 38.21 16.78
C THR A 16 20.92 37.96 15.49
N PRO A 17 21.24 36.90 14.72
CA PRO A 17 20.47 36.58 13.53
C PRO A 17 19.02 36.33 13.96
N VAL A 18 18.13 37.27 13.66
CA VAL A 18 16.69 37.05 13.81
C VAL A 18 16.33 36.02 12.75
N ASP A 19 16.21 34.78 13.17
CA ASP A 19 15.84 33.66 12.31
C ASP A 19 14.41 33.91 11.77
N PRO A 20 14.21 34.08 10.45
CA PRO A 20 12.91 34.45 9.88
C PRO A 20 11.82 33.39 10.12
N TYR A 21 12.19 32.21 10.61
CA TYR A 21 11.28 31.11 10.90
C TYR A 21 10.82 31.03 12.37
N THR A 22 11.36 31.86 13.27
CA THR A 22 10.88 31.96 14.66
C THR A 22 9.93 33.14 14.85
N ARG A 23 8.86 33.20 14.05
CA ARG A 23 7.68 33.96 14.48
C ARG A 23 7.09 33.19 15.66
N ARG A 24 7.24 33.74 16.87
CA ARG A 24 6.50 33.29 18.04
C ARG A 24 5.02 33.47 17.72
N ILE A 25 4.36 32.39 17.29
CA ILE A 25 2.91 32.36 17.13
C ILE A 25 2.38 32.58 18.55
N GLU A 26 1.89 33.77 18.83
CA GLU A 26 1.08 34.01 20.02
C GLU A 26 -0.11 33.06 19.89
N GLN A 27 -0.14 32.04 20.74
CA GLN A 27 -1.29 31.16 20.83
C GLN A 27 -2.50 32.07 21.11
N PRO A 28 -3.58 31.99 20.33
CA PRO A 28 -4.79 32.70 20.68
C PRO A 28 -5.20 32.20 22.06
N VAL A 29 -5.25 33.10 23.03
CA VAL A 29 -5.87 32.85 24.33
C VAL A 29 -7.34 32.64 24.02
N ILE A 30 -7.74 31.37 23.93
CA ILE A 30 -9.14 30.99 23.81
C ILE A 30 -9.79 31.45 25.12
N PRO A 31 -10.80 32.35 25.10
CA PRO A 31 -11.53 32.69 26.31
C PRO A 31 -12.13 31.40 26.86
N GLU A 32 -11.86 31.11 28.12
CA GLU A 32 -12.53 30.04 28.86
C GLU A 32 -14.02 30.41 28.95
N GLU A 33 -14.80 30.00 27.96
CA GLU A 33 -16.25 30.00 28.11
C GLU A 33 -16.56 29.04 29.26
N GLU A 34 -17.20 29.57 30.30
CA GLU A 34 -17.73 28.81 31.43
C GLU A 34 -18.76 27.80 30.88
N ILE A 35 -18.30 26.60 30.55
CA ILE A 35 -19.18 25.49 30.20
C ILE A 35 -20.02 25.19 31.45
N ASN A 36 -21.32 25.46 31.34
CA ASN A 36 -22.31 25.22 32.39
C ASN A 36 -22.26 23.74 32.81
N ARG A 37 -21.67 23.46 33.98
CA ARG A 37 -21.31 22.10 34.46
C ARG A 37 -22.49 21.28 34.99
N GLU A 38 -23.71 21.75 34.82
CA GLU A 38 -24.89 21.17 35.50
C GLU A 38 -25.31 19.80 34.92
N ASN A 39 -24.83 19.44 33.72
CA ASN A 39 -25.18 18.18 33.05
C ASN A 39 -23.97 17.29 32.68
N TYR A 40 -22.79 17.50 33.27
CA TYR A 40 -21.61 16.69 32.97
C TYR A 40 -21.57 15.42 33.83
N VAL A 41 -21.72 14.26 33.19
CA VAL A 41 -21.50 12.96 33.85
C VAL A 41 -20.07 12.52 33.55
N GLU A 42 -19.20 12.56 34.56
CA GLU A 42 -17.83 12.01 34.51
C GLU A 42 -17.87 10.48 34.46
N ALA A 43 -18.12 9.91 33.28
CA ALA A 43 -17.92 8.48 33.06
C ALA A 43 -16.48 8.27 32.59
N LEU A 44 -15.65 7.66 33.45
CA LEU A 44 -14.32 7.17 33.09
C LEU A 44 -14.48 5.82 32.39
N ASP A 45 -13.93 5.70 31.18
CA ASP A 45 -13.72 4.40 30.54
C ASP A 45 -12.69 3.58 31.34
N ALA A 46 -12.57 2.27 31.10
CA ALA A 46 -11.63 1.37 31.80
C ALA A 46 -10.13 1.74 31.65
N ARG A 47 -9.83 2.85 30.98
CA ARG A 47 -8.51 3.42 30.71
C ARG A 47 -8.36 4.87 31.19
N GLU A 48 -9.28 5.37 32.01
CA GLU A 48 -9.24 6.69 32.66
C GLU A 48 -9.19 7.90 31.69
N LEU A 49 -9.73 7.76 30.48
CA LEU A 49 -9.81 8.85 29.50
C LEU A 49 -11.21 9.48 29.46
N PRO A 50 -11.33 10.81 29.30
CA PRO A 50 -12.62 11.49 29.23
C PRO A 50 -13.32 11.19 27.90
N VAL A 51 -14.51 10.60 27.98
CA VAL A 51 -15.38 10.36 26.82
C VAL A 51 -16.16 11.64 26.53
N LEU A 52 -15.76 12.38 25.50
CA LEU A 52 -16.45 13.59 25.04
C LEU A 52 -17.47 13.24 23.93
N GLY A 53 -18.73 13.63 24.13
CA GLY A 53 -19.69 13.80 23.01
C GLY A 53 -20.75 12.72 22.80
N LEU A 54 -21.39 12.22 23.85
CA LEU A 54 -22.62 11.43 23.71
C LEU A 54 -23.73 12.04 24.59
N ASP A 55 -24.70 12.69 23.94
CA ASP A 55 -25.84 13.38 24.57
C ASP A 55 -26.90 12.42 25.14
N VAL A 56 -26.65 11.11 25.02
CA VAL A 56 -27.56 10.04 25.45
C VAL A 56 -26.72 9.03 26.22
N PRO A 57 -27.08 8.67 27.47
CA PRO A 57 -26.45 7.57 28.15
C PRO A 57 -26.63 6.34 27.26
N LEU A 58 -25.53 5.74 26.78
CA LEU A 58 -25.61 4.43 26.15
C LEU A 58 -26.31 3.52 27.16
N GLY A 59 -27.56 3.17 26.86
CA GLY A 59 -28.24 2.10 27.56
C GLY A 59 -27.30 0.89 27.56
N THR A 60 -27.31 0.10 28.62
CA THR A 60 -26.63 -1.18 28.63
C THR A 60 -27.08 -1.96 27.42
N TRP A 61 -26.24 -2.03 26.38
CA TRP A 61 -26.46 -2.96 25.30
C TRP A 61 -26.28 -4.33 25.95
N GLU A 62 -27.39 -4.99 26.25
CA GLU A 62 -27.42 -6.43 26.52
C GLU A 62 -26.87 -7.09 25.25
N MET A 63 -25.55 -7.20 25.15
CA MET A 63 -24.95 -8.16 24.25
C MET A 63 -25.37 -9.51 24.82
N ASP A 64 -26.24 -10.22 24.10
CA ASP A 64 -26.36 -11.67 24.18
C ASP A 64 -24.99 -12.24 23.83
N SER A 65 -24.06 -12.20 24.78
CA SER A 65 -22.79 -12.86 24.68
C SER A 65 -23.15 -14.33 24.57
N PHE A 66 -22.98 -14.87 23.37
CA PHE A 66 -23.17 -16.25 22.98
C PHE A 66 -22.10 -17.14 23.64
N ILE A 67 -21.91 -16.96 24.95
CA ILE A 67 -21.06 -17.79 25.78
C ILE A 67 -22.00 -18.82 26.39
N PRO A 68 -22.04 -20.06 25.88
CA PRO A 68 -22.80 -21.11 26.54
C PRO A 68 -22.26 -21.28 27.96
N THR A 69 -23.04 -20.87 28.95
CA THR A 69 -22.74 -21.04 30.39
C THR A 69 -22.99 -22.45 30.90
N THR A 70 -23.36 -23.38 30.01
CA THR A 70 -23.48 -24.79 30.35
C THR A 70 -22.12 -25.45 30.21
N THR A 71 -21.55 -25.90 31.32
CA THR A 71 -20.41 -26.81 31.31
C THR A 71 -20.88 -28.13 30.69
N LEU A 72 -20.54 -28.28 29.42
CA LEU A 72 -20.85 -29.46 28.61
C LEU A 72 -20.12 -30.67 29.19
N THR A 73 -20.85 -31.49 29.93
CA THR A 73 -20.30 -32.58 30.75
C THR A 73 -19.75 -33.75 29.94
N GLU A 74 -20.07 -33.89 28.64
CA GLU A 74 -19.53 -34.97 27.81
C GLU A 74 -19.38 -34.54 26.33
N THR A 75 -18.14 -34.22 25.92
CA THR A 75 -17.78 -33.77 24.56
C THR A 75 -18.18 -34.76 23.46
N VAL A 76 -18.20 -36.05 23.77
CA VAL A 76 -18.55 -37.13 22.83
C VAL A 76 -20.05 -37.12 22.51
N ALA A 77 -20.91 -36.81 23.49
CA ALA A 77 -22.35 -36.75 23.28
C ALA A 77 -22.73 -35.59 22.36
N ILE A 78 -22.05 -34.44 22.49
CA ILE A 78 -22.25 -33.26 21.63
C ILE A 78 -21.78 -33.56 20.22
N HIS A 79 -20.60 -34.16 20.07
CA HIS A 79 -20.08 -34.50 18.74
C HIS A 79 -21.01 -35.47 18.00
N ARG A 80 -21.56 -36.46 18.71
CA ARG A 80 -22.55 -37.40 18.15
C ARG A 80 -23.86 -36.71 17.79
N ALA A 81 -24.37 -35.82 18.65
CA ALA A 81 -25.60 -35.07 18.40
C ALA A 81 -25.46 -34.10 17.22
N VAL A 82 -24.31 -33.43 17.09
CA VAL A 82 -24.01 -32.55 15.95
C VAL A 82 -23.88 -33.37 14.67
N HIS A 83 -23.21 -34.51 14.71
CA HIS A 83 -23.15 -35.41 13.55
C HIS A 83 -24.52 -35.92 13.15
N GLN A 84 -25.35 -36.31 14.12
CA GLN A 84 -26.69 -36.81 13.83
C GLN A 84 -27.59 -35.71 13.25
N ALA A 85 -27.55 -34.49 13.82
CA ALA A 85 -28.28 -33.34 13.28
C ALA A 85 -27.80 -32.96 11.87
N PHE A 86 -26.50 -33.04 11.61
CA PHE A 86 -25.94 -32.78 10.28
C PHE A 86 -26.42 -33.83 9.26
N VAL A 87 -26.38 -35.11 9.63
CA VAL A 87 -26.83 -36.21 8.78
C VAL A 87 -28.33 -36.10 8.49
N GLU A 88 -29.15 -35.82 9.51
CA GLU A 88 -30.60 -35.63 9.35
C GLU A 88 -30.95 -34.42 8.45
N VAL A 89 -30.16 -33.33 8.49
CA VAL A 89 -30.33 -32.18 7.58
C VAL A 89 -29.92 -32.52 6.15
N THR A 90 -28.95 -33.43 5.96
CA THR A 90 -28.49 -33.84 4.62
C THR A 90 -29.33 -34.95 4.00
N GLU A 91 -30.03 -35.77 4.78
CA GLU A 91 -30.85 -36.89 4.28
C GLU A 91 -32.28 -36.47 3.87
N GLY A 92 -32.73 -35.27 4.23
CA GLY A 92 -34.05 -34.73 3.87
C GLY A 92 -34.10 -33.88 2.59
N VAL A 93 -32.96 -33.63 1.95
CA VAL A 93 -32.87 -32.92 0.68
C VAL A 93 -32.47 -33.93 -0.38
N GLU A 94 -33.45 -34.50 -1.09
CA GLU A 94 -33.14 -35.10 -2.38
C GLU A 94 -32.40 -34.05 -3.21
N PRO A 95 -31.16 -34.29 -3.65
CA PRO A 95 -30.54 -33.42 -4.62
C PRO A 95 -31.29 -33.67 -5.93
N ALA A 96 -32.36 -32.91 -6.15
CA ALA A 96 -32.81 -32.64 -7.50
C ALA A 96 -31.57 -32.08 -8.20
N GLU A 97 -30.91 -32.94 -8.99
CA GLU A 97 -29.79 -32.55 -9.82
C GLU A 97 -30.25 -31.32 -10.60
N PRO A 98 -29.74 -30.10 -10.33
CA PRO A 98 -29.94 -29.05 -11.29
C PRO A 98 -29.17 -29.55 -12.50
N ALA A 99 -29.89 -29.85 -13.57
CA ALA A 99 -29.31 -30.03 -14.88
C ALA A 99 -28.30 -28.91 -15.06
N VAL A 100 -27.01 -29.25 -15.02
CA VAL A 100 -25.92 -28.35 -15.37
C VAL A 100 -25.95 -28.25 -16.88
N GLU A 101 -27.05 -27.71 -17.41
CA GLU A 101 -26.99 -27.01 -18.69
C GLU A 101 -25.95 -25.95 -18.47
N SER A 102 -24.90 -26.01 -19.30
CA SER A 102 -23.85 -25.02 -19.36
C SER A 102 -24.48 -23.68 -19.75
N ALA A 103 -25.06 -23.00 -18.76
CA ALA A 103 -25.28 -21.58 -18.81
C ALA A 103 -23.87 -21.01 -18.92
N GLU A 104 -23.48 -20.65 -20.14
CA GLU A 104 -22.54 -19.56 -20.35
C GLU A 104 -23.07 -18.42 -19.49
N GLU A 105 -22.55 -18.31 -18.26
CA GLU A 105 -22.91 -17.28 -17.29
C GLU A 105 -22.52 -15.95 -17.94
N SER A 106 -23.47 -15.43 -18.72
CA SER A 106 -23.34 -14.23 -19.48
C SER A 106 -23.05 -13.15 -18.46
N GLN A 107 -21.83 -12.61 -18.49
CA GLN A 107 -21.44 -11.56 -17.57
C GLN A 107 -22.49 -10.47 -17.62
N PRO A 108 -22.83 -9.89 -16.45
CA PRO A 108 -23.90 -8.92 -16.42
C PRO A 108 -23.50 -7.70 -17.27
N GLN A 109 -24.43 -7.21 -18.09
CA GLN A 109 -24.14 -6.17 -19.11
C GLN A 109 -23.46 -4.92 -18.52
N TRP A 110 -23.81 -4.54 -17.28
CA TRP A 110 -23.19 -3.39 -16.61
C TRP A 110 -21.67 -3.56 -16.38
N LEU A 111 -21.17 -4.79 -16.31
CA LEU A 111 -19.74 -5.09 -16.15
C LEU A 111 -19.00 -4.86 -17.47
N GLU A 112 -19.56 -5.36 -18.58
CA GLU A 112 -19.03 -5.13 -19.93
C GLU A 112 -19.06 -3.63 -20.29
N ASP A 113 -20.15 -2.94 -19.94
CA ASP A 113 -20.26 -1.50 -20.08
C ASP A 113 -19.15 -0.78 -19.28
N GLY A 114 -18.86 -1.24 -18.07
CA GLY A 114 -17.77 -0.69 -17.26
C GLY A 114 -16.39 -0.95 -17.85
N LEU A 115 -16.13 -2.16 -18.32
CA LEU A 115 -14.85 -2.54 -18.95
C LEU A 115 -14.60 -1.77 -20.25
N SER A 116 -15.64 -1.44 -21.00
CA SER A 116 -15.56 -0.60 -22.19
C SER A 116 -15.45 0.91 -21.88
N GLY A 117 -15.49 1.30 -20.59
CA GLY A 117 -15.38 2.70 -20.16
C GLY A 117 -16.68 3.50 -20.26
N GLN A 118 -17.82 2.81 -20.33
CA GLN A 118 -19.16 3.39 -20.44
C GLN A 118 -19.98 3.14 -19.17
N GLY A 119 -21.15 3.78 -19.09
CA GLY A 119 -22.09 3.60 -17.98
C GLY A 119 -21.56 4.15 -16.65
N TRP A 120 -21.54 3.30 -15.61
CA TRP A 120 -21.25 3.69 -14.23
C TRP A 120 -19.84 4.28 -14.05
N VAL A 121 -18.88 3.92 -14.91
CA VAL A 121 -17.49 4.41 -14.87
C VAL A 121 -17.41 5.92 -15.15
N GLN A 122 -18.33 6.47 -15.94
CA GLN A 122 -18.39 7.91 -16.24
C GLN A 122 -19.13 8.74 -15.18
N THR A 123 -19.64 8.10 -14.13
CA THR A 123 -20.39 8.79 -13.06
C THR A 123 -19.47 9.77 -12.33
N PRO A 124 -19.87 11.05 -12.19
CA PRO A 124 -19.07 12.03 -11.47
C PRO A 124 -19.09 11.72 -9.96
N VAL A 125 -17.91 11.78 -9.34
CA VAL A 125 -17.74 11.64 -7.89
C VAL A 125 -17.20 12.96 -7.36
N GLU A 126 -18.07 13.77 -6.76
CA GLU A 126 -17.67 15.07 -6.20
C GLU A 126 -17.33 14.99 -4.71
N ASN A 127 -18.05 14.15 -3.97
CA ASN A 127 -17.88 14.02 -2.53
C ASN A 127 -16.54 13.34 -2.17
N LEU A 128 -15.75 14.01 -1.32
CA LEU A 128 -14.44 13.56 -0.87
C LEU A 128 -14.50 12.25 -0.07
N ASP A 129 -15.53 12.07 0.76
CA ASP A 129 -15.69 10.87 1.59
C ASP A 129 -15.95 9.65 0.72
N VAL A 130 -16.74 9.83 -0.34
CA VAL A 130 -17.04 8.77 -1.32
C VAL A 130 -15.79 8.42 -2.12
N LYS A 131 -15.00 9.41 -2.57
CA LYS A 131 -13.70 9.15 -3.23
C LYS A 131 -12.77 8.36 -2.31
N PHE A 132 -12.66 8.77 -1.06
CA PHE A 132 -11.82 8.10 -0.08
C PHE A 132 -12.27 6.65 0.17
N ALA A 133 -13.58 6.41 0.33
CA ALA A 133 -14.13 5.08 0.50
C ALA A 133 -13.83 4.18 -0.70
N ILE A 134 -14.00 4.69 -1.93
CA ILE A 134 -13.71 3.97 -3.17
C ILE A 134 -12.22 3.63 -3.25
N VAL A 135 -11.32 4.63 -3.10
CA VAL A 135 -9.87 4.41 -3.17
C VAL A 135 -9.39 3.46 -2.08
N LYS A 136 -9.93 3.57 -0.86
CA LYS A 136 -9.64 2.64 0.24
C LYS A 136 -10.08 1.22 -0.10
N ARG A 137 -11.27 1.05 -0.68
CA ARG A 137 -11.78 -0.27 -1.07
C ARG A 137 -10.95 -0.89 -2.19
N ILE A 138 -10.58 -0.09 -3.18
CA ILE A 138 -9.66 -0.50 -4.25
C ILE A 138 -8.34 -1.00 -3.65
N LEU A 139 -7.73 -0.22 -2.75
CA LEU A 139 -6.48 -0.60 -2.09
C LEU A 139 -6.61 -1.92 -1.30
N GLN A 140 -7.75 -2.13 -0.62
CA GLN A 140 -7.99 -3.37 0.12
C GLN A 140 -8.16 -4.60 -0.78
N LEU A 141 -8.81 -4.43 -1.93
CA LEU A 141 -9.10 -5.54 -2.85
C LEU A 141 -7.92 -5.87 -3.76
N THR A 142 -7.20 -4.87 -4.26
CA THR A 142 -6.12 -5.05 -5.25
C THR A 142 -4.73 -4.97 -4.63
N GLY A 143 -4.59 -4.35 -3.45
CA GLY A 143 -3.30 -4.00 -2.88
C GLY A 143 -2.58 -2.86 -3.60
N GLN A 144 -3.17 -2.27 -4.64
CA GLN A 144 -2.55 -1.18 -5.41
C GLN A 144 -2.98 0.19 -4.88
N LYS A 145 -2.00 1.06 -4.60
CA LYS A 145 -2.25 2.43 -4.14
C LYS A 145 -2.46 3.36 -5.32
N VAL A 146 -3.61 4.03 -5.36
CA VAL A 146 -3.87 5.18 -6.24
C VAL A 146 -3.14 6.41 -5.69
N PRO A 147 -2.33 7.14 -6.49
CA PRO A 147 -1.68 8.36 -6.05
C PRO A 147 -2.66 9.46 -5.59
N ASP A 148 -2.35 10.18 -4.52
CA ASP A 148 -3.25 11.21 -3.97
C ASP A 148 -3.48 12.38 -4.97
N ALA A 149 -2.49 12.65 -5.83
CA ALA A 149 -2.60 13.63 -6.91
C ALA A 149 -3.63 13.22 -7.98
N THR A 150 -3.77 11.93 -8.27
CA THR A 150 -4.81 11.45 -9.20
C THR A 150 -6.17 11.45 -8.52
N THR A 151 -6.26 11.04 -7.25
CA THR A 151 -7.51 11.06 -6.46
C THR A 151 -8.09 12.46 -6.29
N SER A 152 -7.24 13.46 -6.05
CA SER A 152 -7.69 14.85 -5.89
C SER A 152 -8.18 15.47 -7.22
N ARG A 153 -7.53 15.15 -8.34
CA ARG A 153 -7.89 15.63 -9.68
C ARG A 153 -9.08 14.88 -10.30
N ALA A 154 -9.27 13.61 -9.94
CA ALA A 154 -10.30 12.74 -10.49
C ALA A 154 -11.69 13.35 -10.31
N LYS A 155 -12.46 13.43 -11.40
CA LYS A 155 -13.87 13.86 -11.39
C LYS A 155 -14.80 12.68 -11.56
N THR A 156 -14.34 11.62 -12.21
CA THR A 156 -15.10 10.41 -12.50
C THR A 156 -14.46 9.18 -11.88
N ILE A 157 -15.20 8.08 -11.84
CA ILE A 157 -14.65 6.77 -11.42
C ILE A 157 -13.60 6.29 -12.44
N ALA A 158 -13.79 6.60 -13.72
CA ALA A 158 -12.83 6.34 -14.79
C ALA A 158 -11.43 6.86 -14.45
N ASP A 159 -11.33 8.11 -14.00
CA ASP A 159 -10.06 8.76 -13.66
C ASP A 159 -9.34 8.07 -12.49
N ILE A 160 -10.09 7.43 -11.59
CA ILE A 160 -9.54 6.67 -10.45
C ILE A 160 -9.04 5.29 -10.91
N LEU A 161 -9.73 4.66 -11.87
CA LEU A 161 -9.41 3.33 -12.38
C LEU A 161 -8.32 3.33 -13.46
N GLU A 162 -8.20 4.39 -14.25
CA GLU A 162 -7.18 4.55 -15.29
C GLU A 162 -5.75 4.21 -14.82
N PRO A 163 -5.24 4.73 -13.68
CA PRO A 163 -3.89 4.39 -13.21
C PRO A 163 -3.72 2.93 -12.76
N LEU A 164 -4.80 2.19 -12.54
CA LEU A 164 -4.76 0.77 -12.16
C LEU A 164 -4.74 -0.13 -13.40
N ILE A 165 -5.44 0.28 -14.46
CA ILE A 165 -5.51 -0.45 -15.73
C ILE A 165 -4.26 -0.19 -16.57
N THR A 166 -3.78 1.05 -16.56
CA THR A 166 -2.58 1.43 -17.31
C THR A 166 -1.34 0.80 -16.69
N ARG A 167 -0.56 0.09 -17.53
CA ARG A 167 0.72 -0.47 -17.08
C ARG A 167 1.65 0.67 -16.68
N PRO A 168 2.40 0.54 -15.57
CA PRO A 168 3.34 1.57 -15.17
C PRO A 168 4.38 1.77 -16.28
N LYS A 169 4.76 3.03 -16.53
CA LYS A 169 5.77 3.35 -17.53
C LYS A 169 7.06 2.56 -17.25
N PRO A 170 7.66 1.88 -18.26
CA PRO A 170 8.90 1.14 -18.05
C PRO A 170 10.00 2.08 -17.51
N LYS A 171 10.76 1.59 -16.53
CA LYS A 171 11.80 2.40 -15.88
C LYS A 171 13.04 2.54 -16.77
N LYS A 172 13.28 1.58 -17.65
CA LYS A 172 14.45 1.59 -18.55
C LYS A 172 14.04 2.07 -19.93
N LEU A 173 14.82 2.97 -20.50
CA LEU A 173 14.67 3.37 -21.91
C LEU A 173 14.76 2.19 -22.85
N ALA A 174 15.59 1.18 -22.55
CA ALA A 174 15.68 0.00 -23.40
C ALA A 174 14.37 -0.81 -23.43
N GLU A 175 13.59 -0.80 -22.35
CA GLU A 175 12.27 -1.44 -22.29
C GLU A 175 11.24 -0.60 -23.07
N GLU A 176 11.30 0.73 -22.95
CA GLU A 176 10.45 1.65 -23.73
C GLU A 176 10.70 1.51 -25.23
N LEU A 177 11.96 1.51 -25.66
CA LEU A 177 12.35 1.35 -27.06
C LEU A 177 12.02 -0.04 -27.62
N ALA A 178 11.97 -1.06 -26.75
CA ALA A 178 11.58 -2.41 -27.15
C ALA A 178 10.06 -2.55 -27.36
N MET A 179 9.25 -1.67 -26.77
CA MET A 179 7.80 -1.59 -27.03
C MET A 179 7.47 -0.87 -28.34
N VAL A 180 8.42 -0.13 -28.91
CA VAL A 180 8.23 0.59 -30.18
C VAL A 180 8.58 -0.34 -31.34
N ASP A 181 7.54 -0.94 -31.93
CA ASP A 181 7.67 -1.91 -33.03
C ASP A 181 8.43 -1.36 -34.24
N GLU A 182 8.32 -0.05 -34.50
CA GLU A 182 9.02 0.61 -35.61
C GLU A 182 10.54 0.46 -35.53
N LEU A 183 11.12 0.55 -34.33
CA LEU A 183 12.56 0.43 -34.14
C LEU A 183 13.04 -1.02 -34.22
N VAL A 184 12.19 -1.95 -33.80
CA VAL A 184 12.47 -3.39 -33.86
C VAL A 184 12.37 -3.91 -35.31
N ALA A 185 11.49 -3.31 -36.12
CA ALA A 185 11.31 -3.67 -37.52
C ALA A 185 12.51 -3.29 -38.41
N LEU A 186 13.35 -2.34 -37.99
CA LEU A 186 14.47 -1.86 -38.79
C LEU A 186 15.65 -2.88 -38.78
N PRO A 187 16.02 -3.48 -39.92
CA PRO A 187 17.08 -4.51 -39.96
C PRO A 187 18.48 -3.98 -39.64
N ASN A 188 18.68 -2.66 -39.76
CA ASN A 188 19.97 -2.00 -39.55
C ASN A 188 20.20 -1.55 -38.10
N VAL A 189 19.20 -1.67 -37.23
CA VAL A 189 19.26 -1.21 -35.84
C VAL A 189 19.20 -2.42 -34.91
N LYS A 190 20.09 -2.46 -33.92
CA LYS A 190 20.11 -3.49 -32.88
C LYS A 190 19.98 -2.83 -31.51
N LEU A 191 18.88 -3.12 -30.82
CA LEU A 191 18.65 -2.69 -29.45
C LEU A 191 19.24 -3.71 -28.48
N HIS A 192 20.00 -3.24 -27.50
CA HIS A 192 20.57 -4.08 -26.45
C HIS A 192 20.01 -3.63 -25.09
N PRO A 193 19.46 -4.54 -24.27
CA PRO A 193 18.87 -4.18 -22.97
C PRO A 193 19.91 -3.75 -21.93
N THR A 194 21.15 -4.18 -22.13
CA THR A 194 22.28 -3.93 -21.24
C THR A 194 23.46 -3.35 -22.00
N LYS A 195 24.36 -2.66 -21.30
CA LYS A 195 25.62 -2.19 -21.85
C LYS A 195 26.42 -3.36 -22.45
N VAL A 196 26.77 -3.25 -23.73
CA VAL A 196 27.63 -4.21 -24.43
C VAL A 196 29.03 -4.17 -23.83
N ARG A 197 29.48 -5.27 -23.23
CA ARG A 197 30.81 -5.40 -22.63
C ARG A 197 31.85 -5.72 -23.71
N ARG A 198 33.14 -5.53 -23.40
CA ARG A 198 34.23 -5.95 -24.31
C ARG A 198 34.16 -7.45 -24.63
N SER A 199 33.84 -8.27 -23.62
CA SER A 199 33.62 -9.71 -23.78
C SER A 199 32.50 -10.04 -24.77
N ASP A 200 31.40 -9.28 -24.76
CA ASP A 200 30.31 -9.48 -25.71
C ASP A 200 30.73 -9.17 -27.14
N LYS A 201 31.54 -8.12 -27.34
CA LYS A 201 32.11 -7.79 -28.66
C LYS A 201 33.03 -8.90 -29.16
N GLU A 202 33.91 -9.42 -28.30
CA GLU A 202 34.82 -10.51 -28.65
C GLU A 202 34.07 -11.81 -28.98
N ARG A 203 32.92 -12.06 -28.32
CA ARG A 203 32.01 -13.17 -28.63
C ARG A 203 31.34 -13.02 -30.00
N VAL A 204 30.85 -11.81 -30.33
CA VAL A 204 30.27 -11.55 -31.66
C VAL A 204 31.30 -11.74 -32.78
N ILE A 205 32.58 -11.45 -32.52
CA ILE A 205 33.69 -11.66 -33.46
C ILE A 205 34.14 -13.14 -33.50
N GLY A 206 33.74 -13.96 -32.52
CA GLY A 206 34.12 -15.38 -32.41
C GLY A 206 35.48 -15.64 -31.76
N ARG A 207 36.09 -14.64 -31.11
CA ARG A 207 37.40 -14.81 -30.41
C ARG A 207 37.26 -15.40 -29.00
N ALA A 208 36.11 -15.18 -28.37
CA ALA A 208 35.82 -15.65 -27.02
C ALA A 208 34.71 -16.70 -27.06
N LEU A 209 34.90 -17.81 -26.33
CA LEU A 209 33.87 -18.81 -26.12
C LEU A 209 32.68 -18.20 -25.35
N PRO A 210 31.44 -18.68 -25.57
CA PRO A 210 30.33 -18.33 -24.72
C PRO A 210 30.72 -18.66 -23.28
N ARG A 211 30.52 -17.73 -22.36
CA ARG A 211 30.67 -18.06 -20.94
C ARG A 211 29.59 -19.09 -20.65
N HIS A 212 29.99 -20.35 -20.48
CA HIS A 212 29.10 -21.35 -19.93
C HIS A 212 28.57 -20.79 -18.62
N GLU A 213 27.25 -20.68 -18.48
CA GLU A 213 26.65 -20.61 -17.16
C GLU A 213 27.09 -21.90 -16.48
N GLU A 214 28.00 -21.77 -15.52
CA GLU A 214 28.46 -22.90 -14.71
C GLU A 214 27.21 -23.55 -14.14
N HIS A 215 27.03 -24.84 -14.41
CA HIS A 215 26.07 -25.63 -13.66
C HIS A 215 26.42 -25.49 -12.18
N ASP A 216 25.43 -25.07 -11.39
CA ASP A 216 25.49 -24.95 -9.93
C ASP A 216 25.78 -26.32 -9.30
N HIS A 217 27.01 -26.81 -9.39
CA HIS A 217 27.54 -27.70 -8.37
C HIS A 217 27.97 -26.79 -7.22
N VAL A 218 26.99 -26.39 -6.40
CA VAL A 218 27.27 -25.73 -5.13
C VAL A 218 27.97 -26.77 -4.26
N TYR A 219 29.29 -26.69 -4.14
CA TYR A 219 30.00 -27.47 -3.14
C TYR A 219 29.78 -26.79 -1.79
N GLU A 220 29.11 -27.50 -0.87
CA GLU A 220 28.92 -27.04 0.51
C GLU A 220 30.29 -26.71 1.12
N GLY A 221 30.54 -25.42 1.39
CA GLY A 221 31.76 -24.92 2.04
C GLY A 221 32.70 -24.05 1.19
N ILE A 222 32.61 -24.10 -0.15
CA ILE A 222 33.49 -23.30 -1.04
C ILE A 222 32.72 -22.16 -1.71
N ASP A 223 31.53 -22.46 -2.24
CA ASP A 223 30.75 -21.52 -3.05
C ASP A 223 29.78 -20.66 -2.23
N VAL A 224 29.87 -20.70 -0.90
CA VAL A 224 29.12 -19.78 -0.04
C VAL A 224 29.59 -18.38 -0.37
N ARG A 225 28.71 -17.56 -0.97
CA ARG A 225 28.96 -16.13 -1.18
C ARG A 225 29.37 -15.51 0.15
N VAL A 226 30.67 -15.32 0.36
CA VAL A 226 31.19 -14.59 1.51
C VAL A 226 30.58 -13.20 1.43
N LYS A 227 29.81 -12.81 2.45
CA LYS A 227 29.27 -11.45 2.52
C LYS A 227 30.46 -10.48 2.34
N PRO A 228 30.37 -9.51 1.42
CA PRO A 228 31.47 -8.56 1.24
C PRO A 228 31.83 -7.95 2.59
N PHE A 229 33.11 -8.05 2.96
CA PHE A 229 33.60 -7.57 4.24
C PHE A 229 33.30 -6.07 4.35
N LYS A 230 32.32 -5.72 5.19
CA LYS A 230 31.85 -4.35 5.39
C LYS A 230 32.58 -3.72 6.58
N GLY A 231 33.91 -3.77 6.56
CA GLY A 231 34.78 -3.21 7.59
C GLY A 231 35.79 -2.23 7.01
N HIS A 232 36.05 -1.12 7.70
CA HIS A 232 37.17 -0.24 7.39
C HIS A 232 38.47 -0.95 7.77
N VAL A 233 39.29 -1.30 6.78
CA VAL A 233 40.62 -1.84 7.01
C VAL A 233 41.56 -0.68 7.32
N THR A 234 41.90 -0.49 8.60
CA THR A 234 42.92 0.48 9.02
C THR A 234 44.29 -0.20 8.98
N PHE A 235 45.09 0.12 7.96
CA PHE A 235 46.49 -0.28 7.92
C PHE A 235 47.28 0.58 8.91
N LYS A 236 47.73 0.00 10.03
CA LYS A 236 48.78 0.62 10.84
C LYS A 236 50.11 0.44 10.10
N ARG A 237 50.69 1.55 9.65
CA ARG A 237 52.10 1.55 9.21
C ARG A 237 52.98 1.29 10.43
N THR A 238 53.72 0.19 10.40
CA THR A 238 54.92 -0.06 11.22
C THR A 238 56.10 0.71 10.66
#